data_AF-A0A4Z1E9M2-F1
#
_entry.id   AF-A0A4Z1E9M2-F1
#
_cell.length_a   1.000
_cell.length_b   1.000
_cell.length_c   1.000
_cell.angle_alpha   90.00
_cell.angle_beta   90.00
_cell.angle_gamma   90.00
#
_symmetry.space_group_name_H-M   'P 1'
#
loop_
_entity.id
_entity.type
_entity.pdbx_description
1 polymer ?
#
loop_
_entity_poly.entity_id
_entity_poly.type
_entity_poly.pdbx_seq_one_letter_code
_entity_poly.pdbx_strand_id
1 'polypeptide(L)'
;MAILRQYHNLPIEFKRSIPHPVEAFEIDPDFPHTFRPRIHENNQEIENTSWKCRDDLREADWEGSLGVGCVNERSGNFVATSFPEGKLDRNIPMTYLSEYAFIHDGRLLYGW
;
A
#
# COMPACT_ATOMS: atom_id res chain seq x y z
N MET A 1 32.62 1.28 -9.67
CA MET A 1 31.48 0.76 -8.87
C MET A 1 31.52 1.23 -7.41
N ALA A 2 31.72 2.52 -7.15
CA ALA A 2 31.83 3.06 -5.77
C ALA A 2 30.49 3.59 -5.21
N ILE A 3 29.48 3.81 -6.06
CA ILE A 3 28.26 4.56 -5.72
C ILE A 3 27.25 3.68 -4.97
N LEU A 4 27.11 2.39 -5.34
CA LEU A 4 26.12 1.49 -4.71
C LEU A 4 26.44 1.19 -3.24
N ARG A 5 27.72 1.01 -2.87
CA ARG A 5 28.11 0.70 -1.48
C ARG A 5 27.98 1.88 -0.53
N GLN A 6 27.96 3.11 -1.03
CA GLN A 6 27.90 4.32 -0.19
C GLN A 6 26.54 4.50 0.49
N TYR A 7 25.45 4.00 -0.11
CA TYR A 7 24.10 4.11 0.47
C TYR A 7 23.76 2.99 1.48
N HIS A 8 24.50 1.87 1.48
CA HIS A 8 24.24 0.74 2.39
C HIS A 8 24.56 1.04 3.86
N ASN A 9 25.43 2.02 4.13
CA ASN A 9 25.95 2.31 5.48
C ASN A 9 25.46 3.63 6.06
N LEU A 10 24.58 4.35 5.36
CA LEU A 10 23.93 5.51 5.95
C LEU A 10 22.84 5.01 6.90
N PRO A 11 22.81 5.44 8.17
CA PRO A 11 21.68 5.14 9.04
C PRO A 11 20.42 5.71 8.39
N ILE A 12 19.53 4.84 7.92
CA ILE A 12 18.23 5.23 7.41
C ILE A 12 17.40 5.64 8.63
N GLU A 13 17.24 6.95 8.80
CA GLU A 13 16.31 7.50 9.78
C GLU A 13 14.90 7.44 9.19
N PHE A 14 14.08 6.52 9.72
CA PHE A 14 12.67 6.41 9.36
C PHE A 14 11.88 7.53 10.06
N LYS A 15 11.18 8.35 9.29
CA LYS A 15 10.48 9.55 9.78
C LYS A 15 8.97 9.45 9.73
N ARG A 16 8.43 8.53 8.92
CA ARG A 16 6.99 8.44 8.63
C ARG A 16 6.46 7.01 8.71
N SER A 17 7.31 6.04 9.03
CA SER A 17 6.91 4.65 9.12
C SER A 17 7.24 4.02 10.47
N ILE A 18 6.39 3.08 10.85
CA ILE A 18 6.59 2.19 12.00
C ILE A 18 6.90 0.77 11.51
N PRO A 19 7.61 -0.04 12.31
CA PRO A 19 7.75 -1.46 12.03
C PRO A 19 6.36 -2.11 11.88
N HIS A 20 6.18 -2.92 10.84
CA HIS A 20 4.95 -3.70 10.72
C HIS A 20 4.98 -4.86 11.73
N PRO A 21 3.85 -5.21 12.38
CA PRO A 21 3.78 -6.41 13.21
C PRO A 21 4.23 -7.65 12.42
N VAL A 22 5.14 -8.42 13.02
CA VAL A 22 5.79 -9.58 12.38
C VAL A 22 4.80 -10.73 12.25
N GLU A 23 3.84 -10.79 13.17
CA GLU A 23 2.75 -11.77 13.24
C GLU A 23 1.86 -11.76 11.98
N ALA A 24 1.83 -10.64 11.25
CA ALA A 24 1.12 -10.55 9.97
C ALA A 24 1.78 -11.38 8.85
N PHE A 25 3.07 -11.71 9.00
CA PHE A 25 3.88 -12.41 8.00
C PHE A 25 4.34 -13.80 8.45
N GLU A 26 4.27 -14.11 9.75
CA GLU A 26 4.63 -15.43 10.31
C GLU A 26 3.74 -16.59 9.82
N ILE A 27 2.64 -16.28 9.13
CA ILE A 27 1.83 -17.28 8.43
C ILE A 27 2.50 -17.85 7.17
N ASP A 28 3.51 -17.16 6.62
CA ASP A 28 4.21 -17.59 5.42
C ASP A 28 5.53 -18.29 5.82
N PRO A 29 5.64 -19.62 5.62
CA PRO A 29 6.84 -20.38 5.99
C PRO A 29 8.08 -19.99 5.17
N ASP A 30 7.90 -19.34 4.02
CA ASP A 30 9.00 -18.87 3.17
C ASP A 30 9.37 -17.39 3.46
N PHE A 31 8.73 -16.76 4.44
CA PHE A 31 8.96 -15.35 4.73
C PHE A 31 10.42 -15.11 5.17
N PRO A 32 11.18 -14.27 4.44
CA PRO A 32 12.58 -14.06 4.75
C PRO A 32 12.73 -13.32 6.09
N HIS A 33 13.29 -14.01 7.10
CA HIS A 33 13.53 -13.45 8.44
C HIS A 33 14.49 -12.25 8.48
N THR A 34 15.04 -11.81 7.34
CA THR A 34 15.83 -10.58 7.19
C THR A 34 15.02 -9.42 6.63
N PHE A 35 13.85 -9.68 6.04
CA PHE A 35 12.94 -8.64 5.59
C PHE A 35 12.25 -8.01 6.81
N ARG A 36 12.23 -6.68 6.84
CA ARG A 36 11.70 -5.87 7.95
C ARG A 36 10.64 -4.94 7.38
N PRO A 37 9.43 -5.45 7.10
CA PRO A 37 8.37 -4.65 6.54
C PRO A 37 8.04 -3.49 7.48
N ARG A 38 7.73 -2.35 6.88
CA ARG A 38 7.30 -1.15 7.57
C ARG A 38 6.00 -0.67 6.96
N ILE A 39 5.24 0.07 7.74
CA ILE A 39 3.99 0.67 7.33
C ILE A 39 4.00 2.15 7.66
N HIS A 40 3.45 2.97 6.76
CA HIS A 40 3.29 4.39 7.02
C HIS A 40 2.46 4.62 8.29
N GLU A 41 2.88 5.56 9.15
CA GLU A 41 2.24 5.82 10.45
C GLU A 41 0.78 6.29 10.30
N ASN A 42 0.48 7.08 9.26
CA ASN A 42 -0.87 7.43 8.83
C ASN A 42 -1.59 6.36 7.97
N ASN A 43 -1.35 5.06 8.18
CA ASN A 43 -1.99 4.00 7.38
C ASN A 43 -3.52 4.15 7.29
N GLN A 44 -4.18 4.50 8.38
CA GLN A 44 -5.65 4.63 8.40
C GLN A 44 -6.13 5.74 7.45
N GLU A 45 -5.43 6.87 7.40
CA GLU A 45 -5.79 7.99 6.53
C GLU A 45 -5.59 7.64 5.06
N ILE A 46 -4.50 6.93 4.77
CA ILE A 46 -4.20 6.34 3.46
C ILE A 46 -5.32 5.36 3.08
N GLU A 47 -5.69 4.43 3.96
CA GLU A 47 -6.77 3.46 3.73
C GLU A 47 -8.14 4.11 3.52
N ASN A 48 -8.48 5.15 4.28
CA ASN A 48 -9.70 5.92 4.07
C ASN A 48 -9.79 6.52 2.66
N THR A 49 -8.64 6.81 2.04
CA THR A 49 -8.60 7.31 0.66
C THR A 49 -8.99 6.21 -0.35
N SER A 50 -8.62 4.96 -0.10
CA SER A 50 -9.13 3.82 -0.89
C SER A 50 -10.65 3.70 -0.78
N TRP A 51 -11.20 3.85 0.42
CA TRP A 51 -12.66 3.83 0.61
C TRP A 51 -13.35 4.98 -0.12
N LYS A 52 -12.78 6.19 -0.05
CA LYS A 52 -13.27 7.33 -0.82
C LYS A 52 -13.30 7.05 -2.32
N CYS A 53 -12.25 6.44 -2.89
CA CYS A 53 -12.26 6.07 -4.31
C CYS A 53 -13.40 5.10 -4.64
N ARG A 54 -13.69 4.13 -3.77
CA ARG A 54 -14.82 3.21 -3.98
C ARG A 54 -16.17 3.93 -3.90
N ASP A 55 -16.34 4.85 -2.96
CA ASP A 55 -17.56 5.64 -2.83
C ASP A 55 -17.77 6.53 -4.06
N ASP A 56 -16.73 7.23 -4.50
CA ASP A 56 -16.77 8.08 -5.69
C ASP A 56 -17.08 7.25 -6.96
N LEU A 57 -16.62 6.00 -7.07
CA LEU A 57 -17.00 5.08 -8.16
C LEU A 57 -18.47 4.65 -8.10
N ARG A 58 -19.00 4.39 -6.90
CA ARG A 58 -20.43 4.06 -6.71
C ARG A 58 -21.32 5.24 -7.10
N GLU A 59 -20.94 6.45 -6.68
CA GLU A 59 -21.65 7.69 -7.03
C GLU A 59 -21.58 7.99 -8.53
N ALA A 60 -20.55 7.51 -9.22
CA ALA A 60 -20.39 7.64 -10.67
C ALA A 60 -21.06 6.50 -11.47
N ASP A 61 -21.93 5.70 -10.85
CA ASP A 61 -22.61 4.55 -11.45
C ASP A 61 -21.63 3.56 -12.13
N TRP A 62 -20.52 3.24 -11.47
CA TRP A 62 -19.58 2.24 -11.96
C TRP A 62 -20.24 0.86 -12.03
N GLU A 63 -20.39 0.35 -13.26
CA GLU A 63 -21.02 -0.94 -13.56
C GLU A 63 -20.10 -2.16 -13.29
N GLY A 64 -18.81 -1.94 -13.03
CA GLY A 64 -17.86 -3.03 -12.77
C GLY A 64 -17.86 -3.48 -11.31
N SER A 65 -17.19 -4.59 -11.02
CA SER A 65 -17.04 -5.06 -9.63
C SER A 65 -16.11 -4.16 -8.82
N LEU A 66 -16.41 -3.96 -7.54
CA LEU A 66 -15.53 -3.29 -6.56
C LEU A 66 -14.70 -4.34 -5.81
N GLY A 67 -13.92 -5.11 -6.58
CA GLY A 67 -13.09 -6.20 -6.06
C GLY A 67 -11.98 -5.75 -5.09
N VAL A 68 -11.11 -6.70 -4.75
CA VAL A 68 -9.96 -6.43 -3.88
C VAL A 68 -9.05 -5.40 -4.56
N GLY A 69 -8.79 -4.28 -3.87
CA GLY A 69 -7.89 -3.22 -4.31
C GLY A 69 -6.76 -3.00 -3.30
N CYS A 70 -6.49 -1.76 -2.90
CA CYS A 70 -5.42 -1.44 -1.96
C CYS A 70 -5.77 -1.68 -0.48
N VAL A 71 -7.05 -1.86 -0.14
CA VAL A 71 -7.49 -2.11 1.24
C VAL A 71 -7.09 -3.51 1.70
N ASN A 72 -6.49 -3.58 2.88
CA ASN A 72 -6.17 -4.84 3.55
C ASN A 72 -6.10 -4.61 5.06
N GLU A 73 -7.11 -5.08 5.77
CA GLU A 73 -7.25 -4.88 7.22
C GLU A 73 -6.21 -5.65 8.05
N ARG A 74 -5.53 -6.64 7.45
CA ARG A 74 -4.58 -7.50 8.15
C ARG A 74 -3.14 -7.03 8.04
N SER A 75 -2.71 -6.67 6.83
CA SER A 75 -1.34 -6.23 6.55
C SER A 75 -1.23 -4.76 6.17
N GLY A 76 -2.32 -3.99 6.30
CA GLY A 76 -2.36 -2.58 5.99
C GLY A 76 -2.47 -2.26 4.51
N ASN A 77 -2.75 -1.00 4.20
CA ASN A 77 -2.99 -0.54 2.84
C ASN A 77 -1.77 -0.75 1.94
N PHE A 78 -2.00 -1.11 0.67
CA PHE A 78 -0.94 -1.36 -0.31
C PHE A 78 0.05 -0.18 -0.46
N VAL A 79 -0.43 1.07 -0.52
CA VAL A 79 0.46 2.24 -0.65
C VAL A 79 1.19 2.52 0.65
N ALA A 80 0.53 2.35 1.80
CA ALA A 80 1.15 2.53 3.11
C ALA A 80 2.30 1.54 3.36
N THR A 81 2.22 0.33 2.79
CA THR A 81 3.24 -0.72 2.90
C THR A 81 4.31 -0.65 1.81
N SER A 82 3.94 -0.19 0.60
CA SER A 82 4.87 -0.05 -0.53
C SER A 82 5.70 1.24 -0.46
N PHE A 83 5.11 2.32 0.07
CA PHE A 83 5.74 3.63 0.22
C PHE A 83 5.66 4.14 1.67
N PRO A 84 6.22 3.40 2.65
CA PRO A 84 6.03 3.67 4.07
C PRO A 84 6.69 4.99 4.53
N GLU A 85 7.73 5.46 3.82
CA GLU A 85 8.39 6.74 4.08
C GLU A 85 7.90 7.88 3.15
N GLY A 86 6.92 7.59 2.29
CA GLY A 86 6.31 8.56 1.40
C GLY A 86 5.72 9.74 2.17
N LYS A 87 5.73 10.94 1.59
CA LYS A 87 5.04 12.06 2.22
C LYS A 87 3.53 11.83 2.10
N LEU A 88 2.79 12.14 3.17
CA LEU A 88 1.34 11.93 3.21
C LEU A 88 0.60 12.63 2.05
N ASP A 89 0.97 13.89 1.73
CA ASP A 89 0.40 14.66 0.60
C ASP A 89 0.62 14.01 -0.78
N ARG A 90 1.53 13.04 -0.87
CA ARG A 90 1.77 12.21 -2.06
C ARG A 90 1.13 10.84 -1.95
N ASN A 91 1.15 10.23 -0.77
CA ASN A 91 0.54 8.92 -0.55
C ASN A 91 -0.98 8.96 -0.75
N ILE A 92 -1.66 10.04 -0.36
CA ILE A 92 -3.12 10.18 -0.55
C ILE A 92 -3.52 10.08 -2.03
N PRO A 93 -3.07 10.97 -2.95
CA PRO A 93 -3.46 10.86 -4.36
C PRO A 93 -2.94 9.58 -5.02
N MET A 94 -1.78 9.06 -4.61
CA MET A 94 -1.30 7.75 -5.11
C MET A 94 -2.24 6.62 -4.73
N THR A 95 -2.76 6.61 -3.50
CA THR A 95 -3.68 5.57 -3.01
C THR A 95 -4.99 5.58 -3.77
N TYR A 96 -5.55 6.77 -4.01
CA TYR A 96 -6.77 6.92 -4.80
C TYR A 96 -6.58 6.31 -6.20
N LEU A 97 -5.48 6.67 -6.88
CA LEU A 97 -5.20 6.20 -8.23
C LEU A 97 -4.87 4.69 -8.27
N SER A 98 -4.14 4.19 -7.29
CA SER A 98 -3.83 2.76 -7.18
C SER A 98 -5.09 1.93 -6.93
N GLU A 99 -6.01 2.42 -6.09
CA GLU A 99 -7.30 1.75 -5.83
C GLU A 99 -8.11 1.63 -7.12
N TYR A 100 -8.25 2.74 -7.85
CA TYR A 100 -8.91 2.74 -9.15
C TYR A 100 -8.22 1.80 -10.14
N ALA A 101 -6.88 1.81 -10.20
CA ALA A 101 -6.13 0.96 -11.10
C ALA A 101 -6.37 -0.54 -10.84
N PHE A 102 -6.39 -0.99 -9.59
CA PHE A 102 -6.70 -2.39 -9.26
C PHE A 102 -8.14 -2.77 -9.59
N ILE A 103 -9.11 -1.90 -9.28
CA ILE A 103 -10.52 -2.14 -9.62
C ILE A 103 -10.69 -2.23 -11.14
N HIS A 104 -10.02 -1.34 -11.89
CA HIS A 104 -10.04 -1.33 -13.34
C HIS A 104 -9.35 -2.57 -13.94
N ASP A 105 -8.23 -3.03 -13.36
CA ASP A 105 -7.55 -4.26 -13.77
C ASP A 105 -8.44 -5.50 -13.57
N GLY A 106 -9.17 -5.57 -12.45
CA GLY A 106 -10.16 -6.61 -12.20
C GLY A 106 -11.26 -6.68 -13.27
N ARG A 107 -11.68 -5.54 -13.83
CA ARG A 107 -12.61 -5.51 -14.96
C ARG A 107 -12.00 -6.13 -16.22
N LEU A 108 -10.76 -5.80 -16.54
CA LEU A 108 -10.07 -6.29 -17.74
C LEU A 108 -9.81 -7.80 -17.70
N LEU A 109 -9.48 -8.33 -16.51
CA LEU A 109 -9.12 -9.74 -16.34
C LEU A 109 -10.33 -10.68 -16.27
N TYR A 110 -11.48 -10.22 -15.75
CA TYR A 110 -12.63 -11.07 -15.49
C TYR A 110 -13.86 -10.77 -16.35
N GLY A 111 -13.82 -9.76 -17.22
CA GLY A 111 -14.78 -9.59 -18.32
C GLY A 111 -16.24 -9.38 -17.89
N TRP A 112 -16.47 -8.64 -16.80
CA TRP A 112 -17.79 -8.20 -16.37
C TRP A 112 -18.15 -6.85 -17.01
#